data_AF-D4BQ71-F1
#
_entry.id   AF-D4BQ71-F1
#
_cell.length_a   1.000
_cell.length_b   1.000
_cell.length_c   1.000
_cell.angle_alpha   90.00
_cell.angle_beta   90.00
_cell.angle_gamma   90.00
#
_symmetry.space_group_name_H-M   'P 1'
#
loop_
_entity.id
_entity.type
_entity.pdbx_description
1 polymer ?
#
loop_
_entity_poly.entity_id
_entity_poly.type
_entity_poly.pdbx_seq_one_letter_code
_entity_poly.pdbx_strand_id
1 'polypeptide(L)'
;MRITMKRICAVISGLMMVLSIAMAVSGPAHVAYADEGSQEMYRMYNPNSGEHFYTANSYERDNLKSLGWHYEGVGWVAPVTSSVPVYRLYNSNAGDHHYTMNSYEKDMLVSKGWRYEGIGWYSADTTNEFPLYRQYNPNAKAGAHNYTLNSNERDALVRAGWRDEGLAWYALGLGGPAQSQPSTPSRPSGPATVPGAITPGAWCKKIEAGQYGRSEDGDLYQCSYQPGDKIPHWYRVQ
;
A
#
# COMPACT_ATOMS: atom_id res chain seq x y z
N MET A 1 -59.75 37.48 72.99
CA MET A 1 -58.58 38.33 72.68
C MET A 1 -58.42 38.39 71.16
N ARG A 2 -58.69 39.57 70.60
CA ARG A 2 -58.25 40.17 69.32
C ARG A 2 -57.91 39.31 68.07
N ILE A 3 -58.71 39.54 67.03
CA ILE A 3 -58.38 40.05 65.67
C ILE A 3 -57.57 39.14 64.70
N THR A 4 -58.29 38.77 63.64
CA THR A 4 -57.95 38.52 62.21
C THR A 4 -56.58 38.97 61.66
N MET A 5 -55.97 38.17 60.76
CA MET A 5 -55.25 38.72 59.59
C MET A 5 -55.02 37.72 58.45
N LYS A 6 -55.42 38.15 57.25
CA LYS A 6 -55.23 37.54 55.91
C LYS A 6 -53.75 37.49 55.50
N ARG A 7 -53.35 36.46 54.74
CA ARG A 7 -52.24 36.46 53.75
C ARG A 7 -52.60 35.42 52.67
N ILE A 8 -53.11 35.74 51.47
CA ILE A 8 -52.44 36.27 50.27
C ILE A 8 -50.96 35.86 50.16
N CYS A 9 -50.69 34.88 49.30
CA CYS A 9 -49.47 34.72 48.49
C CYS A 9 -49.93 34.02 47.19
N ALA A 10 -50.31 34.75 46.14
CA ALA A 10 -49.43 35.22 45.07
C ALA A 10 -48.67 34.07 44.38
N VAL A 11 -49.24 33.61 43.27
CA VAL A 11 -48.60 32.79 42.24
C VAL A 11 -47.59 33.68 41.51
N ILE A 12 -46.31 33.29 41.48
CA ILE A 12 -45.34 33.84 40.53
C ILE A 12 -44.62 32.65 39.89
N SER A 13 -45.05 32.34 38.67
CA SER A 13 -44.33 31.46 37.75
C SER A 13 -42.97 32.07 37.43
N GLY A 14 -41.92 31.50 38.01
CA GLY A 14 -40.54 31.81 37.66
C GLY A 14 -40.16 31.12 36.35
N LEU A 15 -40.10 31.90 35.27
CA LEU A 15 -39.56 31.57 33.97
C LEU A 15 -38.08 31.19 34.11
N MET A 16 -37.74 29.89 34.02
CA MET A 16 -36.34 29.47 33.89
C MET A 16 -35.86 29.72 32.46
N MET A 17 -35.20 30.86 32.26
CA MET A 17 -34.38 31.13 31.10
C MET A 17 -33.07 30.35 31.27
N VAL A 18 -33.01 29.13 30.73
CA VAL A 18 -31.76 28.36 30.68
C VAL A 18 -30.90 28.93 29.56
N LEU A 19 -29.84 29.63 29.94
CA LEU A 19 -28.81 30.16 29.08
C LEU A 19 -28.01 28.99 28.48
N SER A 20 -28.27 28.64 27.22
CA SER A 20 -27.51 27.64 26.48
C SER A 20 -26.09 28.15 26.23
N ILE A 21 -25.15 27.76 27.10
CA ILE A 21 -23.72 27.89 26.81
C ILE A 21 -23.39 26.79 25.79
N ALA A 22 -23.24 27.18 24.53
CA ALA A 22 -22.66 26.31 23.51
C ALA A 22 -21.20 26.05 23.87
N MET A 23 -20.94 24.89 24.48
CA MET A 23 -19.59 24.35 24.63
C MET A 23 -19.10 23.96 23.23
N ALA A 24 -18.29 24.81 22.60
CA ALA A 24 -17.50 24.41 21.46
C ALA A 24 -16.48 23.38 21.95
N VAL A 25 -16.80 22.10 21.79
CA VAL A 25 -15.83 21.02 21.93
C VAL A 25 -14.87 21.16 20.75
N SER A 26 -13.75 21.84 20.99
CA SER A 26 -12.57 21.72 20.16
C SER A 26 -12.09 20.28 20.25
N GLY A 27 -12.45 19.45 19.26
CA GLY A 27 -11.79 18.17 19.07
C GLY A 27 -10.29 18.39 18.85
N PRO A 28 -9.43 17.37 19.09
CA PRO A 28 -8.04 17.47 18.73
C PRO A 28 -7.95 17.85 17.26
N ALA A 29 -7.18 18.90 16.95
CA ALA A 29 -6.79 19.17 15.59
C ALA A 29 -6.15 17.89 15.06
N HIS A 30 -6.83 17.20 14.14
CA HIS A 30 -6.20 16.17 13.35
C HIS A 30 -5.08 16.89 12.61
N VAL A 31 -3.85 16.75 13.11
CA VAL A 31 -2.66 17.03 12.33
C VAL A 31 -2.83 16.13 11.11
N ALA A 32 -3.15 16.73 9.97
CA ALA A 32 -3.07 16.06 8.70
C ALA A 32 -1.60 15.74 8.50
N TYR A 33 -1.17 14.58 9.02
CA TYR A 33 0.05 13.95 8.56
C TYR A 33 -0.12 13.81 7.05
N ALA A 34 0.89 14.27 6.31
CA ALA A 34 0.88 14.20 4.87
C ALA A 34 0.46 12.79 4.43
N ASP A 35 -0.32 12.70 3.37
CA ASP A 35 -0.55 11.45 2.67
C ASP A 35 0.82 10.95 2.16
N GLU A 36 1.56 10.20 2.98
CA GLU A 36 2.94 9.75 2.75
C GLU A 36 3.03 8.61 1.71
N GLY A 37 1.99 8.48 0.87
CA GLY A 37 1.86 7.45 -0.13
C GLY A 37 1.88 6.04 0.44
N SER A 38 1.46 5.09 -0.37
CA SER A 38 1.67 3.68 -0.05
C SER A 38 2.18 2.94 -1.28
N GLN A 39 2.90 1.86 -1.03
CA GLN A 39 3.46 1.00 -2.05
C GLN A 39 3.25 -0.47 -1.68
N GLU A 40 2.95 -1.26 -2.69
CA GLU A 40 2.84 -2.71 -2.56
C GLU A 40 4.22 -3.34 -2.45
N MET A 41 4.39 -4.25 -1.49
CA MET A 41 5.61 -5.05 -1.36
C MET A 41 5.41 -6.42 -1.99
N TYR A 42 6.01 -6.64 -3.15
CA TYR A 42 5.96 -7.90 -3.88
C TYR A 42 6.79 -8.95 -3.17
N ARG A 43 6.21 -10.14 -2.98
CA ARG A 43 6.86 -11.32 -2.40
C ARG A 43 7.22 -12.30 -3.52
N MET A 44 8.50 -12.59 -3.61
CA MET A 44 9.10 -13.48 -4.61
C MET A 44 9.69 -14.69 -3.92
N TYR A 45 9.42 -15.90 -4.41
CA TYR A 45 9.99 -17.14 -3.88
C TYR A 45 10.95 -17.77 -4.89
N ASN A 46 12.15 -18.11 -4.45
CA ASN A 46 13.12 -18.86 -5.24
C ASN A 46 13.01 -20.37 -4.94
N PRO A 47 12.49 -21.20 -5.87
CA PRO A 47 12.35 -22.63 -5.63
C PRO A 47 13.70 -23.37 -5.51
N ASN A 48 14.81 -22.77 -5.94
CA ASN A 48 16.13 -23.40 -5.90
C ASN A 48 16.85 -23.18 -4.57
N SER A 49 16.70 -22.00 -3.96
CA SER A 49 17.34 -21.67 -2.68
C SER A 49 16.39 -21.73 -1.47
N GLY A 50 15.09 -21.63 -1.70
CA GLY A 50 14.08 -21.43 -0.65
C GLY A 50 13.97 -19.97 -0.17
N GLU A 51 14.72 -19.04 -0.77
CA GLU A 51 14.70 -17.62 -0.40
C GLU A 51 13.37 -16.95 -0.75
N HIS A 52 12.95 -16.04 0.14
CA HIS A 52 11.95 -15.04 -0.18
C HIS A 52 12.62 -13.67 -0.38
N PHE A 53 12.34 -13.04 -1.51
CA PHE A 53 12.79 -11.69 -1.83
C PHE A 53 11.60 -10.73 -1.84
N TYR A 54 11.80 -9.55 -1.26
CA TYR A 54 10.76 -8.53 -1.11
C TYR A 54 11.19 -7.21 -1.76
N THR A 55 10.31 -6.64 -2.58
CA THR A 55 10.57 -5.37 -3.28
C THR A 55 9.30 -4.62 -3.62
N ALA A 56 9.35 -3.28 -3.61
CA ALA A 56 8.33 -2.42 -4.22
C ALA A 56 8.56 -2.19 -5.72
N ASN A 57 9.73 -2.57 -6.24
CA ASN A 57 10.10 -2.34 -7.62
C ASN A 57 9.54 -3.45 -8.52
N SER A 58 8.55 -3.10 -9.34
CA SER A 58 7.94 -4.02 -10.31
C SER A 58 8.93 -4.55 -11.34
N TYR A 59 9.98 -3.80 -11.70
CA TYR A 59 11.03 -4.27 -12.60
C TYR A 59 11.90 -5.36 -11.96
N GLU A 60 12.25 -5.21 -10.66
CA GLU A 60 12.95 -6.28 -9.92
C GLU A 60 12.08 -7.54 -9.85
N ARG A 61 10.80 -7.39 -9.52
CA ARG A 61 9.81 -8.50 -9.53
C ARG A 61 9.78 -9.21 -10.88
N ASP A 62 9.58 -8.46 -11.97
CA ASP A 62 9.40 -9.05 -13.30
C ASP A 62 10.70 -9.67 -13.85
N ASN A 63 11.86 -9.10 -13.50
CA ASN A 63 13.15 -9.72 -13.78
C ASN A 63 13.35 -11.03 -12.99
N LEU A 64 12.99 -11.08 -11.70
CA LEU A 64 13.08 -12.32 -10.93
C LEU A 64 12.14 -13.41 -11.50
N LYS A 65 10.94 -13.03 -11.94
CA LYS A 65 10.02 -13.95 -12.64
C LYS A 65 10.65 -14.53 -13.90
N SER A 66 11.32 -13.70 -14.72
CA SER A 66 11.98 -14.18 -15.94
C SER A 66 13.16 -15.11 -15.65
N LEU A 67 13.76 -14.98 -14.47
CA LEU A 67 14.82 -15.86 -13.94
C LEU A 67 14.26 -17.10 -13.21
N GLY A 68 12.95 -17.36 -13.27
CA GLY A 68 12.33 -18.56 -12.72
C GLY A 68 11.91 -18.48 -11.25
N TRP A 69 11.93 -17.29 -10.64
CA TRP A 69 11.34 -17.09 -9.32
C TRP A 69 9.81 -17.04 -9.42
N HIS A 70 9.15 -17.52 -8.38
CA HIS A 70 7.70 -17.52 -8.28
C HIS A 70 7.22 -16.22 -7.66
N TYR A 71 6.33 -15.49 -8.34
CA TYR A 71 5.64 -14.36 -7.73
C TYR A 71 4.48 -14.88 -6.88
N GLU A 72 4.53 -14.64 -5.58
CA GLU A 72 3.53 -15.13 -4.62
C GLU A 72 2.44 -14.10 -4.32
N GLY A 73 2.63 -12.86 -4.77
CA GLY A 73 1.68 -11.77 -4.58
C GLY A 73 2.28 -10.57 -3.86
N VAL A 74 1.40 -9.73 -3.35
CA VAL A 74 1.75 -8.64 -2.45
C VAL A 74 1.80 -9.22 -1.05
N GLY A 75 2.95 -9.16 -0.39
CA GLY A 75 3.10 -9.62 1.00
C GLY A 75 2.46 -8.65 2.00
N TRP A 76 2.63 -7.35 1.78
CA TRP A 76 2.05 -6.27 2.58
C TRP A 76 2.05 -4.95 1.82
N VAL A 77 1.39 -3.94 2.37
CA VAL A 77 1.46 -2.55 1.92
C VAL A 77 2.36 -1.77 2.86
N ALA A 78 3.41 -1.14 2.33
CA ALA A 78 4.34 -0.30 3.07
C ALA A 78 4.09 1.20 2.77
N PRO A 79 4.43 2.11 3.68
CA PRO A 79 4.49 3.52 3.35
C PRO A 79 5.63 3.82 2.35
N VAL A 80 5.46 4.84 1.50
CA VAL A 80 6.53 5.28 0.58
C VAL A 80 7.63 6.01 1.35
N THR A 81 7.26 6.76 2.39
CA THR A 81 8.18 7.40 3.34
C THR A 81 7.71 7.19 4.77
N SER A 82 8.65 7.21 5.72
CA SER A 82 8.36 7.40 7.15
C SER A 82 9.65 7.75 7.89
N SER A 83 9.58 7.95 9.20
CA SER A 83 10.77 8.14 10.05
C SER A 83 11.53 6.84 10.35
N VAL A 84 11.01 5.68 9.93
CA VAL A 84 11.50 4.36 10.35
C VAL A 84 11.92 3.53 9.12
N PRO A 85 13.19 3.62 8.68
CA PRO A 85 13.66 2.92 7.49
C PRO A 85 13.85 1.42 7.72
N VAL A 86 13.59 0.62 6.67
CA VAL A 86 14.00 -0.79 6.59
C VAL A 86 15.15 -0.92 5.60
N TYR A 87 16.33 -1.26 6.13
CA TYR A 87 17.56 -1.41 5.37
C TYR A 87 17.58 -2.74 4.61
N ARG A 88 17.96 -2.71 3.34
CA ARG A 88 18.19 -3.90 2.50
C ARG A 88 19.69 -4.19 2.42
N LEU A 89 20.07 -5.44 2.69
CA LEU A 89 21.44 -5.92 2.56
C LEU A 89 21.47 -7.18 1.71
N TYR A 90 22.57 -7.37 0.99
CA TYR A 90 22.81 -8.54 0.14
C TYR A 90 24.10 -9.24 0.51
N ASN A 91 24.05 -10.57 0.62
CA ASN A 91 25.21 -11.43 0.81
C ASN A 91 25.54 -12.18 -0.49
N SER A 92 26.60 -11.76 -1.19
CA SER A 92 27.00 -12.41 -2.45
C SER A 92 27.53 -13.84 -2.29
N ASN A 93 27.93 -14.25 -1.09
CA ASN A 93 28.45 -15.60 -0.85
C ASN A 93 27.32 -16.63 -0.74
N ALA A 94 26.19 -16.24 -0.15
CA ALA A 94 25.02 -17.08 0.00
C ALA A 94 23.96 -16.82 -1.08
N GLY A 95 24.03 -15.66 -1.75
CA GLY A 95 22.96 -15.18 -2.61
C GLY A 95 21.70 -14.84 -1.84
N ASP A 96 21.83 -14.29 -0.62
CA ASP A 96 20.72 -14.07 0.32
C ASP A 96 20.52 -12.57 0.60
N HIS A 97 19.26 -12.17 0.83
CA HIS A 97 18.91 -10.81 1.23
C HIS A 97 18.48 -10.74 2.70
N HIS A 98 18.85 -9.65 3.37
CA HIS A 98 18.44 -9.36 4.75
C HIS A 98 17.78 -7.99 4.84
N TYR A 99 16.73 -7.93 5.66
CA TYR A 99 15.96 -6.72 5.89
C TYR A 99 15.86 -6.41 7.38
N THR A 100 16.17 -5.18 7.76
CA THR A 100 16.19 -4.79 9.18
C THR A 100 15.94 -3.32 9.40
N MET A 101 15.22 -2.98 10.46
CA MET A 101 15.15 -1.61 10.99
C MET A 101 16.35 -1.25 11.87
N ASN A 102 17.13 -2.26 12.31
CA ASN A 102 18.21 -2.05 13.24
C ASN A 102 19.48 -1.61 12.50
N SER A 103 19.83 -0.33 12.65
CA SER A 103 21.04 0.25 12.04
C SER A 103 22.32 -0.44 12.52
N TYR A 104 22.38 -0.90 13.77
CA TYR A 104 23.53 -1.64 14.30
C TYR A 104 23.66 -3.03 13.67
N GLU A 105 22.54 -3.74 13.43
CA GLU A 105 22.55 -5.02 12.71
C GLU A 105 23.04 -4.83 11.27
N LYS A 106 22.54 -3.80 10.59
CA LYS A 106 23.00 -3.39 9.25
C LYS A 106 24.50 -3.11 9.25
N ASP A 107 25.01 -2.27 10.15
CA ASP A 107 26.44 -1.94 10.21
C ASP A 107 27.31 -3.17 10.55
N MET A 108 26.82 -4.04 11.43
CA MET A 108 27.49 -5.31 11.76
C MET A 108 27.57 -6.23 10.54
N LEU A 109 26.49 -6.40 9.78
CA LEU A 109 26.50 -7.23 8.57
C LEU A 109 27.41 -6.64 7.49
N VAL A 110 27.41 -5.31 7.32
CA VAL A 110 28.35 -4.63 6.42
C VAL A 110 29.79 -4.89 6.82
N SER A 111 30.11 -4.84 8.13
CA SER A 111 31.45 -5.16 8.63
C SER A 111 31.87 -6.61 8.35
N LYS A 112 30.89 -7.51 8.15
CA LYS A 112 31.08 -8.91 7.76
C LYS A 112 31.05 -9.13 6.25
N GLY A 113 31.10 -8.07 5.45
CA GLY A 113 31.19 -8.15 3.99
C GLY A 113 29.86 -8.20 3.25
N TRP A 114 28.72 -7.99 3.92
CA TRP A 114 27.44 -7.81 3.23
C TRP A 114 27.42 -6.46 2.52
N ARG A 115 26.79 -6.41 1.35
CA ARG A 115 26.58 -5.17 0.61
C ARG A 115 25.33 -4.48 1.14
N TYR A 116 25.46 -3.25 1.61
CA TYR A 116 24.31 -2.39 1.88
C TYR A 116 23.73 -1.86 0.56
N GLU A 117 22.45 -2.10 0.33
CA GLU A 117 21.76 -1.73 -0.92
C GLU A 117 20.85 -0.51 -0.78
N GLY A 118 20.83 0.11 0.40
CA GLY A 118 19.99 1.26 0.69
C GLY A 118 18.77 0.93 1.55
N ILE A 119 17.87 1.90 1.62
CA ILE A 119 16.54 1.73 2.22
C ILE A 119 15.68 1.00 1.20
N GLY A 120 15.18 -0.18 1.53
CA GLY A 120 14.28 -0.92 0.65
C GLY A 120 12.85 -0.35 0.68
N TRP A 121 12.39 -0.01 1.89
CA TRP A 121 11.09 0.61 2.18
C TRP A 121 11.11 1.13 3.63
N TYR A 122 9.95 1.57 4.12
CA TYR A 122 9.78 2.12 5.46
C TYR A 122 8.77 1.31 6.28
N SER A 123 8.93 1.29 7.59
CA SER A 123 7.90 0.80 8.53
C SER A 123 6.82 1.86 8.68
N ALA A 124 5.57 1.44 8.90
CA ALA A 124 4.55 2.34 9.42
C ALA A 124 4.98 2.86 10.81
N ASP A 125 4.83 4.17 11.02
CA ASP A 125 5.04 4.88 12.30
C ASP A 125 3.80 5.64 12.78
N THR A 126 2.71 5.57 12.00
CA THR A 126 1.39 6.13 12.30
C THR A 126 0.40 5.07 12.84
N THR A 127 0.73 3.79 12.71
CA THR A 127 -0.11 2.66 13.14
C THR A 127 0.74 1.44 13.50
N ASN A 128 0.17 0.59 14.36
CA ASN A 128 0.77 -0.67 14.82
C ASN A 128 -0.11 -1.88 14.45
N GLU A 129 -1.11 -1.68 13.59
CA GLU A 129 -2.19 -2.63 13.32
C GLU A 129 -1.71 -3.89 12.59
N PHE A 130 -0.66 -3.78 11.76
CA PHE A 130 -0.16 -4.87 10.92
C PHE A 130 1.30 -5.21 11.24
N PRO A 131 1.58 -5.99 12.31
CA PRO A 131 2.93 -6.39 12.69
C PRO A 131 3.47 -7.48 11.76
N LEU A 132 4.62 -7.23 11.12
CA LEU A 132 5.39 -8.25 10.42
C LEU A 132 6.31 -8.98 11.39
N TYR A 133 6.37 -10.31 11.26
CA TYR A 133 7.26 -11.16 12.05
C TYR A 133 8.44 -11.64 11.21
N ARG A 134 9.63 -11.70 11.82
CA ARG A 134 10.86 -12.25 11.24
C ARG A 134 11.14 -13.65 11.78
N GLN A 135 11.38 -14.62 10.92
CA GLN A 135 11.85 -15.96 11.32
C GLN A 135 13.18 -16.25 10.67
N TYR A 136 14.07 -16.93 11.39
CA TYR A 136 15.38 -17.34 10.93
C TYR A 136 15.51 -18.87 10.87
N ASN A 137 15.98 -19.39 9.74
CA ASN A 137 16.32 -20.80 9.55
C ASN A 137 17.81 -21.04 9.85
N PRO A 138 18.16 -21.63 11.01
CA PRO A 138 19.57 -21.91 11.33
C PRO A 138 20.22 -22.99 10.44
N ASN A 139 19.42 -23.72 9.66
CA ASN A 139 19.88 -24.82 8.81
C ASN A 139 19.93 -24.44 7.32
N ALA A 140 19.58 -23.21 6.96
CA ALA A 140 19.59 -22.74 5.58
C ALA A 140 21.02 -22.45 5.10
N LYS A 141 21.32 -22.84 3.85
CA LYS A 141 22.55 -22.39 3.15
C LYS A 141 22.38 -21.00 2.53
N ALA A 142 21.16 -20.67 2.12
CA ALA A 142 20.71 -19.41 1.54
C ALA A 142 19.21 -19.25 1.85
N GLY A 143 18.66 -18.04 1.76
CA GLY A 143 17.24 -17.80 2.06
C GLY A 143 16.92 -17.99 3.54
N ALA A 144 17.79 -17.53 4.42
CA ALA A 144 17.71 -17.90 5.83
C ALA A 144 16.61 -17.16 6.60
N HIS A 145 16.00 -16.12 6.04
CA HIS A 145 14.98 -15.33 6.73
C HIS A 145 13.62 -15.35 6.01
N ASN A 146 12.55 -15.34 6.81
CA ASN A 146 11.17 -15.13 6.35
C ASN A 146 10.60 -13.88 7.02
N TYR A 147 9.78 -13.12 6.29
CA TYR A 147 9.07 -11.95 6.79
C TYR A 147 7.60 -12.06 6.43
N THR A 148 6.71 -12.03 7.44
CA THR A 148 5.30 -12.30 7.20
C THR A 148 4.36 -11.58 8.15
N LEU A 149 3.21 -11.15 7.63
CA LEU A 149 2.04 -10.75 8.41
C LEU A 149 1.22 -11.95 8.89
N ASN A 150 1.45 -13.13 8.31
CA ASN A 150 0.66 -14.33 8.59
C ASN A 150 1.22 -15.08 9.80
N SER A 151 0.53 -14.97 10.94
CA SER A 151 0.90 -15.70 12.16
C SER A 151 0.90 -17.22 11.97
N ASN A 152 0.03 -17.77 11.13
CA ASN A 152 0.01 -19.22 10.87
C ASN A 152 1.27 -19.67 10.12
N GLU A 153 1.79 -18.85 9.21
CA GLU A 153 3.06 -19.11 8.52
C GLU A 153 4.23 -19.08 9.50
N ARG A 154 4.34 -18.04 10.32
CA ARG A 154 5.33 -17.96 11.40
C ARG A 154 5.28 -19.21 12.28
N ASP A 155 4.10 -19.55 12.79
CA ASP A 155 3.93 -20.67 13.71
C ASP A 155 4.20 -22.02 13.03
N ALA A 156 3.98 -22.14 11.72
CA ALA A 156 4.37 -23.30 10.94
C ALA A 156 5.89 -23.42 10.78
N LEU A 157 6.59 -22.32 10.48
CA LEU A 157 8.05 -22.30 10.37
C LEU A 157 8.71 -22.61 11.71
N VAL A 158 8.20 -22.05 12.80
CA VAL A 158 8.68 -22.34 14.16
C VAL A 158 8.52 -23.81 14.51
N ARG A 159 7.35 -24.42 14.20
CA ARG A 159 7.14 -25.87 14.35
C ARG A 159 8.08 -26.70 13.48
N ALA A 160 8.50 -26.17 12.33
CA ALA A 160 9.49 -26.78 11.44
C ALA A 160 10.94 -26.55 11.89
N GLY A 161 11.18 -25.92 13.05
CA GLY A 161 12.51 -25.74 13.64
C GLY A 161 13.18 -24.41 13.33
N TRP A 162 12.46 -23.46 12.72
CA TRP A 162 12.95 -22.08 12.57
C TRP A 162 12.88 -21.34 13.91
N ARG A 163 13.71 -20.32 14.08
CA ARG A 163 13.69 -19.43 15.23
C ARG A 163 12.76 -18.26 14.95
N ASP A 164 11.86 -17.98 15.87
CA ASP A 164 11.12 -16.71 15.85
C ASP A 164 12.02 -15.60 16.37
N GLU A 165 12.24 -14.57 15.55
CA GLU A 165 13.01 -13.39 15.93
C GLU A 165 12.10 -12.21 16.29
N GLY A 166 10.78 -12.42 16.28
CA GLY A 166 9.79 -11.47 16.75
C GLY A 166 9.42 -10.41 15.72
N LEU A 167 9.03 -9.23 16.21
CA LEU A 167 8.58 -8.10 15.40
C LEU A 167 9.71 -7.57 14.51
N ALA A 168 9.48 -7.59 13.21
CA ALA A 168 10.38 -7.02 12.21
C ALA A 168 10.11 -5.52 12.00
N TRP A 169 8.85 -5.16 11.71
CA TRP A 169 8.34 -3.80 11.48
C TRP A 169 6.80 -3.82 11.36
N TYR A 170 6.18 -2.66 11.10
CA TYR A 170 4.75 -2.51 10.85
C TYR A 170 4.45 -2.16 9.39
N ALA A 171 3.37 -2.71 8.86
CA ALA A 171 2.79 -2.36 7.55
C ALA A 171 1.62 -1.37 7.70
N LEU A 172 1.21 -0.75 6.59
CA LEU A 172 -0.03 0.03 6.50
C LEU A 172 -1.26 -0.85 6.23
N GLY A 173 -1.05 -2.06 5.73
CA GLY A 173 -2.14 -2.96 5.37
C GLY A 173 -1.67 -4.35 4.97
N LEU A 174 -2.64 -5.26 4.92
CA LEU A 174 -2.46 -6.60 4.38
C LEU A 174 -2.11 -6.54 2.89
N GLY A 175 -1.32 -7.51 2.45
CA GLY A 175 -1.16 -7.80 1.04
C GLY A 175 -2.29 -8.69 0.50
N GLY A 176 -2.10 -9.20 -0.72
CA GLY A 176 -3.01 -10.12 -1.37
C GLY A 176 -2.22 -11.17 -2.15
N PRO A 177 -2.72 -12.42 -2.22
CA PRO A 177 -2.05 -13.46 -2.99
C PRO A 177 -1.93 -13.02 -4.45
N ALA A 178 -0.92 -13.53 -5.15
CA ALA A 178 -0.86 -13.42 -6.60
C ALA A 178 -2.20 -13.92 -7.14
N GLN A 179 -2.95 -13.03 -7.79
CA GLN A 179 -4.16 -13.46 -8.48
C GLN A 179 -3.73 -14.56 -9.46
N SER A 180 -4.35 -15.73 -9.37
CA SER A 180 -4.11 -16.84 -10.28
C SER A 180 -4.20 -16.28 -11.69
N GLN A 181 -3.08 -16.15 -12.38
CA GLN A 181 -3.08 -15.75 -13.77
C GLN A 181 -3.83 -16.86 -14.52
N PRO A 182 -5.00 -16.61 -15.13
CA PRO A 182 -5.29 -17.35 -16.34
C PRO A 182 -4.13 -17.02 -17.27
N SER A 183 -3.52 -18.03 -17.89
CA SER A 183 -2.58 -17.83 -18.98
C SER A 183 -3.34 -17.21 -20.16
N THR A 184 -3.58 -15.91 -20.10
CA THR A 184 -3.86 -15.08 -21.26
C THR A 184 -2.64 -14.17 -21.42
N PRO A 185 -2.11 -14.02 -22.65
CA PRO A 185 -1.08 -13.03 -22.90
C PRO A 185 -1.63 -11.69 -22.42
N SER A 186 -0.96 -11.04 -21.47
CA SER A 186 -1.28 -9.68 -21.08
C SER A 186 -1.15 -8.82 -22.33
N ARG A 187 -2.29 -8.55 -22.98
CA ARG A 187 -2.41 -7.55 -24.03
C ARG A 187 -1.79 -6.26 -23.49
N PRO A 188 -0.90 -5.58 -24.23
CA PRO A 188 -0.28 -4.35 -23.76
C PRO A 188 -1.38 -3.45 -23.20
N SER A 189 -1.19 -2.91 -22.00
CA SER A 189 -2.07 -1.89 -21.45
C SER A 189 -2.11 -0.77 -22.49
N GLY A 190 -3.23 -0.70 -23.22
CA GLY A 190 -3.44 0.31 -24.24
C GLY A 190 -3.30 1.71 -23.64
N PRO A 191 -3.12 2.72 -24.49
CA PRO A 191 -2.95 4.09 -24.03
C PRO A 191 -4.12 4.54 -23.15
N ALA A 192 -3.83 5.41 -22.17
CA ALA A 192 -4.83 5.97 -21.27
C ALA A 192 -5.95 6.65 -22.06
N THR A 193 -7.21 6.40 -21.68
CA THR A 193 -8.38 6.91 -22.38
C THR A 193 -9.09 8.02 -21.61
N VAL A 194 -9.72 8.95 -22.34
CA VAL A 194 -10.58 9.98 -21.77
C VAL A 194 -11.72 9.36 -20.95
N PRO A 195 -12.22 10.02 -19.88
CA PRO A 195 -13.32 9.50 -19.09
C PRO A 195 -14.63 9.42 -19.89
N GLY A 196 -15.32 8.28 -19.78
CA GLY A 196 -16.60 8.01 -20.45
C GLY A 196 -16.47 7.23 -21.75
N ALA A 197 -17.56 6.57 -22.16
CA ALA A 197 -17.61 5.87 -23.44
C ALA A 197 -17.76 6.89 -24.58
N ILE A 198 -16.98 6.69 -25.65
CA ILE A 198 -17.05 7.51 -26.86
C ILE A 198 -17.94 6.82 -27.90
N THR A 199 -18.62 7.61 -28.74
CA THR A 199 -19.39 7.09 -29.87
C THR A 199 -18.50 7.01 -31.11
N PRO A 200 -18.38 5.84 -31.77
CA PRO A 200 -17.60 5.71 -33.00
C PRO A 200 -18.03 6.71 -34.08
N GLY A 201 -17.06 7.42 -34.67
CA GLY A 201 -17.32 8.42 -35.71
C GLY A 201 -17.91 9.75 -35.21
N ALA A 202 -18.10 9.93 -33.91
CA ALA A 202 -18.49 11.22 -33.35
C ALA A 202 -17.31 12.21 -33.33
N TRP A 203 -17.64 13.50 -33.42
CA TRP A 203 -16.68 14.58 -33.18
C TRP A 203 -16.13 14.51 -31.75
N CYS A 204 -14.82 14.73 -31.60
CA CYS A 204 -14.18 14.89 -30.30
C CYS A 204 -13.88 16.36 -30.02
N LYS A 205 -13.66 16.72 -28.75
CA LYS A 205 -13.28 18.09 -28.41
C LYS A 205 -11.88 18.36 -28.96
N LYS A 206 -11.61 19.60 -29.35
CA LYS A 206 -10.25 19.98 -29.82
C LYS A 206 -9.15 19.69 -28.79
N ILE A 207 -9.47 19.81 -27.49
CA ILE A 207 -8.54 19.50 -26.39
C ILE A 207 -8.23 18.01 -26.27
N GLU A 208 -9.04 17.14 -26.88
CA GLU A 208 -8.88 15.68 -26.87
C GLU A 208 -8.05 15.20 -28.09
N ALA A 209 -7.63 16.09 -28.99
CA ALA A 209 -6.83 15.72 -30.16
C ALA A 209 -5.52 15.03 -29.75
N GLY A 210 -5.29 13.83 -30.29
CA GLY A 210 -4.17 12.95 -29.95
C GLY A 210 -4.45 12.00 -28.78
N GLN A 211 -5.53 12.21 -28.02
CA GLN A 211 -5.93 11.34 -26.91
C GLN A 211 -6.71 10.12 -27.42
N TYR A 212 -6.82 9.11 -26.55
CA TYR A 212 -7.52 7.87 -26.84
C TYR A 212 -8.87 7.81 -26.10
N GLY A 213 -9.82 7.07 -26.63
CA GLY A 213 -11.15 6.84 -26.07
C GLY A 213 -11.56 5.38 -26.26
N ARG A 214 -12.49 4.88 -25.44
CA ARG A 214 -13.10 3.55 -25.64
C ARG A 214 -14.58 3.68 -25.94
N SER A 215 -15.09 2.90 -26.90
CA SER A 215 -16.53 2.75 -27.08
C SER A 215 -17.14 1.91 -25.96
N GLU A 216 -18.47 1.83 -25.91
CA GLU A 216 -19.18 0.92 -24.98
C GLU A 216 -18.76 -0.54 -25.16
N ASP A 217 -18.47 -0.94 -26.40
CA ASP A 217 -17.97 -2.28 -26.74
C ASP A 217 -16.47 -2.49 -26.41
N GLY A 218 -15.80 -1.46 -25.88
CA GLY A 218 -14.41 -1.51 -25.41
C GLY A 218 -13.34 -1.35 -26.50
N ASP A 219 -13.75 -1.11 -27.74
CA ASP A 219 -12.86 -0.81 -28.88
C ASP A 219 -12.11 0.51 -28.65
N LEU A 220 -10.84 0.56 -29.04
CA LEU A 220 -9.97 1.73 -28.86
C LEU A 220 -10.07 2.68 -30.06
N TYR A 221 -10.18 3.97 -29.78
CA TYR A 221 -10.23 5.04 -30.77
C TYR A 221 -9.21 6.12 -30.43
N GLN A 222 -8.72 6.83 -31.44
CA GLN A 222 -7.87 8.01 -31.29
C GLN A 222 -8.59 9.23 -31.89
N CYS A 223 -8.63 10.32 -31.13
CA CYS A 223 -9.15 11.59 -31.61
C CYS A 223 -8.10 12.23 -32.53
N SER A 224 -8.40 12.40 -33.82
CA SER A 224 -7.46 12.96 -34.79
C SER A 224 -8.15 13.81 -35.85
N TYR A 225 -7.35 14.59 -36.59
CA TYR A 225 -7.80 15.31 -37.78
C TYR A 225 -7.43 14.48 -39.01
N GLN A 226 -8.38 14.27 -39.92
CA GLN A 226 -8.06 13.79 -41.27
C GLN A 226 -7.88 14.98 -42.22
N PRO A 227 -7.17 14.79 -43.35
CA PRO A 227 -7.01 15.84 -44.36
C PRO A 227 -8.38 16.37 -44.83
N GLY A 228 -8.65 17.65 -44.57
CA GLY A 228 -9.91 18.33 -44.92
C GLY A 228 -10.85 18.57 -43.74
N ASP A 229 -10.60 17.97 -42.58
CA ASP A 229 -11.43 18.16 -41.38
C ASP A 229 -11.18 19.52 -40.71
N LYS A 230 -12.26 20.18 -40.31
CA LYS A 230 -12.21 21.40 -39.48
C LYS A 230 -12.29 21.11 -37.98
N ILE A 231 -12.75 19.92 -37.60
CA ILE A 231 -12.98 19.46 -36.22
C ILE A 231 -12.53 17.99 -36.16
N PRO A 232 -11.86 17.54 -35.10
CA PRO A 232 -11.38 16.16 -35.02
C PRO A 232 -12.51 15.17 -34.70
N HIS A 233 -12.33 13.91 -35.09
CA HIS A 233 -13.25 12.81 -34.75
C HIS A 233 -12.51 11.66 -34.08
N TRP A 234 -13.27 10.78 -33.44
CA TRP A 234 -12.78 9.50 -32.95
C TRP A 234 -12.67 8.47 -34.09
N TYR A 235 -11.45 8.06 -34.42
CA TYR A 235 -11.16 7.01 -35.41
C TYR A 235 -10.66 5.74 -34.73
N ARG A 236 -11.11 4.58 -35.21
CA ARG A 236 -10.73 3.29 -34.61
C ARG A 236 -9.23 3.06 -34.79
N VAL A 237 -8.55 2.70 -33.71
CA VAL A 237 -7.16 2.27 -33.72
C VAL A 237 -7.14 0.80 -34.12
N GLN A 238 -6.50 0.48 -35.25
CA GLN A 238 -6.31 -0.91 -35.71
C GLN A 238 -5.30 -1.65 -34.84
#